data_AF-A0A352NZ35-F1
#
_entry.id   AF-A0A352NZ35-F1
#
_cell.length_a   1.000
_cell.length_b   1.000
_cell.length_c   1.000
_cell.angle_alpha   90.00
_cell.angle_beta   90.00
_cell.angle_gamma   90.00
#
_symmetry.space_group_name_H-M   'P 1'
#
loop_
_entity.id
_entity.type
_entity.pdbx_description
1 polymer ?
#
loop_
_entity_poly.entity_id
_entity_poly.type
_entity_poly.pdbx_seq_one_letter_code
_entity_poly.pdbx_strand_id
1 'polypeptide(L)'
;MRIVDWLRPGIKVKRWVMLGAMGVLFIIFGVIEFVNRRFYSFYYISFYVFLIASGIFVVYISITQGMRSIIALINKGYLNVSLDSKKLESLIYEKRLLVKGPKIVAIGGGTGLSTMLRGLKYYTSNITAIVTVADDGGGSGDLREDLGMLPPGDIRNCILALADTEPLMEDLLQ
;
A
#
# COMPACT_ATOMS: atom_id res chain seq x y z
N MET A 1 -5.27 -23.07 3.27
CA MET A 1 -4.59 -23.85 4.33
C MET A 1 -5.60 -24.17 5.42
N ARG A 2 -5.70 -25.42 5.87
CA ARG A 2 -6.63 -25.78 6.96
C ARG A 2 -6.03 -25.37 8.29
N ILE A 3 -6.85 -24.96 9.26
CA ILE A 3 -6.41 -24.59 10.64
C ILE A 3 -5.54 -25.69 11.28
N VAL A 4 -5.77 -26.95 10.90
CA VAL A 4 -5.01 -28.12 11.35
C VAL A 4 -3.55 -28.11 10.88
N ASP A 5 -3.23 -27.42 9.77
CA ASP A 5 -1.85 -27.32 9.26
C ASP A 5 -0.97 -26.42 10.13
N TRP A 6 -1.56 -25.49 10.90
CA TRP A 6 -0.86 -24.70 11.92
C TRP A 6 -0.52 -25.51 13.18
N LEU A 7 -1.15 -26.68 13.36
CA LEU A 7 -0.92 -27.58 14.48
C LEU A 7 0.14 -28.66 14.20
N ARG A 8 0.74 -28.68 13.00
CA ARG A 8 1.78 -29.66 12.65
C ARG A 8 3.03 -29.48 13.52
N PRO A 9 3.54 -30.55 14.17
CA PRO A 9 4.75 -30.47 14.99
C PRO A 9 5.96 -30.09 14.12
N GLY A 10 6.61 -28.98 14.47
CA GLY A 10 7.72 -28.38 13.72
C GLY A 10 7.65 -26.86 13.62
N ILE A 11 6.44 -26.30 13.74
CA ILE A 11 6.17 -24.86 13.72
C ILE A 11 6.20 -24.32 15.17
N LYS A 12 7.26 -23.58 15.53
CA LYS A 12 7.45 -23.03 16.88
C LYS A 12 6.45 -21.91 17.27
N VAL A 13 5.52 -21.53 16.37
CA VAL A 13 4.54 -20.44 16.56
C VAL A 13 3.54 -20.74 17.69
N LYS A 14 3.10 -22.00 17.85
CA LYS A 14 2.08 -22.40 18.84
C LYS A 14 2.46 -22.04 20.28
N ARG A 15 3.74 -22.18 20.63
CA ARG A 15 4.24 -21.89 21.98
C ARG A 15 4.11 -20.40 22.32
N TRP A 16 4.35 -19.53 21.34
CA TRP A 16 4.24 -18.09 21.51
C TRP A 16 2.78 -17.67 21.64
N VAL A 17 1.87 -18.21 20.81
CA VAL A 17 0.43 -17.93 20.93
C VAL A 17 -0.12 -18.31 22.32
N MET A 18 0.28 -19.47 22.85
CA MET A 18 -0.11 -19.88 24.22
C MET A 18 0.46 -18.97 25.30
N LEU A 19 1.72 -18.54 25.16
CA LEU A 19 2.36 -17.56 26.08
C LEU A 19 1.63 -16.22 26.06
N GLY A 20 1.27 -15.72 24.87
CA GLY A 20 0.50 -14.48 24.72
C GLY A 20 -0.88 -14.57 25.38
N ALA A 21 -1.60 -15.68 25.18
CA ALA A 21 -2.89 -15.90 25.83
C ALA A 21 -2.76 -15.92 27.37
N MET A 22 -1.72 -16.57 27.90
CA MET A 22 -1.44 -16.58 29.34
C MET A 22 -1.13 -15.17 29.88
N GLY A 23 -0.34 -14.38 29.15
CA GLY A 23 -0.05 -13.00 29.53
C GLY A 23 -1.30 -12.11 29.56
N VAL A 24 -2.20 -12.26 28.59
CA VAL A 24 -3.49 -11.55 28.56
C VAL A 24 -4.37 -11.95 29.75
N LEU A 25 -4.42 -13.24 30.11
CA LEU A 25 -5.17 -13.70 31.28
C LEU A 25 -4.64 -13.09 32.59
N PHE A 26 -3.33 -12.95 32.75
CA PHE A 26 -2.75 -12.28 33.93
C PHE A 26 -3.10 -10.80 34.00
N ILE A 27 -3.11 -10.10 32.86
CA ILE A 27 -3.53 -8.69 32.81
C ILE A 27 -5.00 -8.56 33.19
N ILE A 28 -5.88 -9.39 32.60
CA ILE A 28 -7.32 -9.36 32.89
C ILE A 28 -7.59 -9.65 34.37
N PHE A 29 -6.96 -10.69 34.92
CA PHE A 29 -7.11 -11.05 36.33
C PHE A 29 -6.60 -9.93 37.25
N GLY A 30 -5.43 -9.36 36.95
CA GLY A 30 -4.86 -8.25 37.70
C GLY A 30 -5.74 -7.00 37.68
N VAL A 31 -6.36 -6.67 36.54
CA VAL A 31 -7.25 -5.52 36.40
C VAL A 31 -8.57 -5.74 37.13
N ILE A 32 -9.17 -6.94 37.05
CA ILE A 32 -10.44 -7.25 37.74
C ILE A 32 -10.27 -7.12 39.26
N GLU A 33 -9.22 -7.71 39.83
CA GLU A 33 -8.98 -7.62 41.28
C GLU A 33 -8.64 -6.18 41.72
N PHE A 34 -7.95 -5.40 40.87
CA PHE A 34 -7.68 -4.00 41.12
C PHE A 34 -8.95 -3.14 41.17
N VAL A 35 -9.92 -3.39 40.28
CA VAL A 35 -11.17 -2.61 40.18
C VAL A 35 -12.17 -3.01 41.27
N ASN A 36 -12.35 -4.31 41.54
CA ASN A 36 -13.39 -4.79 42.47
C ASN A 36 -13.05 -4.60 43.95
N ARG A 37 -11.76 -4.52 44.32
CA ARG A 37 -11.34 -4.47 45.73
C ARG A 37 -10.61 -3.17 46.08
N ARG A 38 -11.35 -2.07 46.14
CA ARG A 38 -10.86 -0.70 46.38
C ARG A 38 -10.18 -0.45 47.76
N PHE A 39 -10.21 -1.39 48.70
CA PHE A 39 -9.70 -1.22 50.07
C PHE A 39 -8.94 -2.46 50.60
N TYR A 40 -7.67 -2.62 50.20
CA TYR A 40 -6.74 -3.58 50.82
C TYR A 40 -5.39 -2.90 51.13
N SER A 41 -4.63 -3.50 52.05
CA SER A 41 -3.29 -3.06 52.50
C SER A 41 -2.32 -2.82 51.33
N PHE A 42 -1.38 -1.89 51.51
CA PHE A 42 -0.37 -1.49 50.51
C PHE A 42 0.32 -2.67 49.79
N TYR A 43 0.56 -3.76 50.51
CA TYR A 43 1.16 -4.99 49.97
C TYR A 43 0.34 -5.64 48.84
N TYR A 44 -0.99 -5.64 48.92
CA TYR A 44 -1.86 -6.23 47.90
C TYR A 44 -1.85 -5.40 46.61
N ILE A 45 -1.90 -4.08 46.73
CA ILE A 45 -1.83 -3.17 45.59
C ILE A 45 -0.51 -3.38 44.83
N SER A 46 0.61 -3.43 45.56
CA SER A 46 1.93 -3.67 44.97
C SER A 46 2.01 -5.03 44.24
N PHE A 47 1.37 -6.06 44.79
CA PHE A 47 1.35 -7.40 44.18
C PHE A 47 0.59 -7.42 42.84
N TYR A 48 -0.59 -6.82 42.76
CA TYR A 48 -1.39 -6.81 41.52
C TYR A 48 -0.79 -5.90 40.44
N VAL A 49 -0.18 -4.77 40.81
CA VAL A 49 0.56 -3.93 39.87
C VAL A 49 1.74 -4.68 39.27
N PHE A 50 2.49 -5.43 40.10
CA PHE A 50 3.55 -6.31 39.62
C PHE A 50 3.02 -7.42 38.69
N LEU A 51 1.88 -8.02 39.02
CA LEU A 51 1.22 -9.03 38.18
C LEU A 51 0.86 -8.47 36.78
N ILE A 52 0.28 -7.27 36.71
CA ILE A 52 -0.06 -6.63 35.43
C ILE A 52 1.21 -6.32 34.63
N ALA A 53 2.24 -5.77 35.27
CA ALA A 53 3.51 -5.46 34.61
C ALA A 53 4.19 -6.71 34.02
N SER A 54 4.20 -7.81 34.79
CA SER A 54 4.71 -9.10 34.30
C SER A 54 3.86 -9.67 33.16
N GLY A 55 2.54 -9.51 33.20
CA GLY A 55 1.64 -9.87 32.12
C GLY A 55 1.94 -9.12 30.82
N ILE A 56 2.14 -7.80 30.89
CA ILE A 56 2.52 -6.96 29.74
C ILE A 56 3.87 -7.43 29.16
N PHE A 57 4.84 -7.73 30.02
CA PHE A 57 6.14 -8.23 29.60
C PHE A 57 6.05 -9.58 28.86
N VAL A 58 5.22 -10.51 29.35
CA VAL A 58 4.97 -11.80 28.70
C VAL A 58 4.30 -11.63 27.33
N VAL A 59 3.33 -10.72 27.22
CA VAL A 59 2.68 -10.40 25.93
C VAL A 59 3.68 -9.83 24.93
N TYR A 60 4.55 -8.92 25.38
CA TYR A 60 5.60 -8.35 24.54
C TYR A 60 6.58 -9.41 23.99
N ILE A 61 7.05 -10.31 24.86
CA ILE A 61 7.91 -11.44 24.46
C ILE A 61 7.19 -12.35 23.46
N SER A 62 5.92 -12.67 23.72
CA SER A 62 5.10 -13.50 22.84
C SER A 62 4.99 -12.91 21.43
N ILE A 63 4.72 -11.60 21.32
CA ILE A 63 4.57 -10.93 20.02
C ILE A 63 5.89 -10.95 19.24
N THR A 64 6.99 -10.54 19.88
CA THR A 64 8.29 -10.43 19.21
C THR A 64 8.80 -11.78 18.73
N GLN A 65 8.66 -12.83 19.54
CA GLN A 65 9.11 -14.17 19.19
C GLN A 65 8.13 -14.87 18.24
N GLY A 66 6.83 -14.57 18.34
CA GLY A 66 5.80 -14.94 17.37
C GLY A 66 6.15 -14.43 15.97
N MET A 67 6.47 -13.14 15.83
CA MET A 67 6.87 -12.52 14.55
C MET A 67 8.12 -13.19 13.96
N ARG A 68 9.16 -13.45 14.76
CA ARG A 68 10.35 -14.16 14.29
C ARG A 68 10.03 -15.56 13.77
N SER A 69 9.09 -16.26 14.41
CA SER A 69 8.69 -17.61 13.97
C SER A 69 7.88 -17.58 12.67
N ILE A 70 7.09 -16.54 12.43
CA ILE A 70 6.37 -16.32 11.16
C ILE A 70 7.38 -16.02 10.03
N ILE A 71 8.34 -15.13 10.27
CA ILE A 71 9.40 -14.82 9.29
C ILE A 71 10.21 -16.09 8.95
N ALA A 72 10.52 -16.93 9.94
CA ALA A 72 11.20 -18.19 9.72
C ALA A 72 10.39 -19.20 8.87
N LEU A 73 9.05 -19.16 8.92
CA LEU A 73 8.17 -19.99 8.09
C LEU A 73 8.10 -19.52 6.64
N ILE A 74 8.12 -18.19 6.44
CA ILE A 74 8.20 -17.56 5.13
C ILE A 74 9.55 -17.92 4.48
N ASN A 75 10.67 -17.76 5.20
CA ASN A 75 12.01 -18.09 4.69
C ASN A 75 12.20 -19.58 4.39
N LYS A 76 11.49 -20.47 5.09
CA LYS A 76 11.52 -21.92 4.82
C LYS A 76 10.58 -22.37 3.70
N GLY A 77 9.81 -21.45 3.10
CA GLY A 77 8.92 -21.74 1.98
C GLY A 77 7.61 -22.46 2.35
N TYR A 78 7.24 -22.53 3.64
CA TYR A 78 5.96 -23.12 4.06
C TYR A 78 4.77 -22.17 3.86
N LEU A 79 5.04 -20.87 3.83
CA LEU A 79 4.08 -19.82 3.51
C LEU A 79 4.51 -19.17 2.19
N ASN A 80 3.85 -19.55 1.10
CA ASN A 80 3.93 -18.79 -0.14
C ASN A 80 3.10 -17.52 0.05
N VAL A 81 3.71 -16.48 0.63
CA VAL A 81 3.19 -15.12 0.48
C VAL A 81 3.35 -14.79 -1.00
N SER A 82 2.29 -15.03 -1.77
CA SER A 82 2.21 -14.64 -3.18
C SER A 82 2.04 -13.12 -3.28
N LEU A 83 2.94 -12.36 -2.67
CA LEU A 83 3.38 -11.15 -3.34
C LEU A 83 4.15 -11.71 -4.53
N ASP A 84 3.61 -11.56 -5.74
CA ASP A 84 4.29 -11.90 -6.98
C ASP A 84 5.51 -10.98 -7.09
N SER A 85 6.54 -11.34 -6.32
CA SER A 85 7.77 -10.58 -6.12
C SER A 85 8.47 -10.39 -7.45
N LYS A 86 8.34 -11.36 -8.37
CA LYS A 86 8.83 -11.28 -9.74
C LYS A 86 8.13 -10.18 -10.54
N LYS A 87 6.80 -10.07 -10.44
CA LYS A 87 6.04 -9.00 -11.11
C LYS A 87 6.29 -7.63 -10.49
N LEU A 88 6.40 -7.54 -9.17
CA LEU A 88 6.77 -6.29 -8.50
C LEU A 88 8.20 -5.86 -8.85
N GLU A 89 9.14 -6.80 -8.87
CA GLU A 89 10.53 -6.56 -9.26
C GLU A 89 10.61 -6.11 -10.72
N SER A 90 9.88 -6.75 -11.64
CA SER A 90 9.85 -6.34 -13.04
C SER A 90 9.23 -4.95 -13.23
N LEU A 91 8.14 -4.62 -12.52
CA LEU A 91 7.52 -3.29 -12.58
C LEU A 91 8.44 -2.20 -12.01
N ILE A 92 9.14 -2.48 -10.92
CA ILE A 92 10.12 -1.56 -10.33
C ILE A 92 11.32 -1.38 -11.27
N TYR A 93 11.79 -2.46 -11.88
CA TYR A 93 12.90 -2.43 -12.84
C TYR A 93 12.53 -1.64 -14.10
N GLU A 94 11.36 -1.91 -14.68
CA GLU A 94 10.82 -1.20 -15.84
C GLU A 94 10.68 0.29 -15.53
N LYS A 95 10.04 0.66 -14.41
CA LYS A 95 9.91 2.06 -14.01
C LYS A 95 11.26 2.75 -13.80
N ARG A 96 12.25 2.05 -13.26
CA ARG A 96 13.62 2.57 -13.10
C ARG A 96 14.32 2.77 -14.46
N LEU A 97 14.07 1.91 -15.44
CA LEU A 97 14.59 2.09 -16.80
C LEU A 97 13.94 3.28 -17.51
N LEU A 98 12.61 3.41 -17.43
CA LEU A 98 11.88 4.51 -18.06
C LEU A 98 12.30 5.88 -17.52
N VAL A 99 12.60 5.99 -16.22
CA VAL A 99 13.14 7.22 -15.60
C VAL A 99 14.53 7.60 -16.14
N LYS A 100 15.34 6.60 -16.50
CA LYS A 100 16.64 6.81 -17.16
C LYS A 100 16.53 6.92 -18.69
N GLY A 101 15.31 6.82 -19.24
CA GLY A 101 15.04 6.91 -20.66
C GLY A 101 15.38 8.27 -21.27
N PRO A 102 15.43 8.37 -22.60
CA PRO A 102 15.75 9.61 -23.30
C PRO A 102 14.74 10.72 -22.97
N LYS A 103 15.21 11.97 -22.92
CA LYS A 103 14.33 13.15 -22.81
C LYS A 103 13.76 13.47 -24.18
N ILE A 104 12.44 13.42 -24.31
CA ILE A 104 11.74 13.63 -25.58
C ILE A 104 10.83 14.85 -25.45
N VAL A 105 10.98 15.80 -26.37
CA VAL A 105 10.04 16.90 -26.54
C VAL A 105 9.22 16.63 -27.79
N ALA A 106 7.90 16.48 -27.63
CA ALA A 106 6.95 16.29 -28.73
C ALA A 106 6.15 17.58 -28.90
N ILE A 107 6.09 18.12 -30.12
CA ILE A 107 5.43 19.39 -30.43
C ILE A 107 4.37 19.14 -31.49
N GLY A 108 3.14 19.58 -31.26
CA GLY A 108 2.05 19.39 -32.22
C GLY A 108 0.67 19.66 -31.63
N GLY A 109 -0.35 18.99 -32.16
CA GLY A 109 -1.72 19.01 -31.66
C GLY A 109 -2.54 17.87 -32.23
N GLY A 110 -3.85 17.93 -32.04
CA GLY A 110 -4.82 16.95 -32.49
C GLY A 110 -4.58 15.54 -31.94
N THR A 111 -5.15 14.58 -32.65
CA THR A 111 -5.09 13.14 -32.32
C THR A 111 -3.75 12.49 -32.65
N GLY A 112 -2.97 13.08 -33.57
CA GLY A 112 -1.66 12.57 -33.95
C GLY A 112 -0.65 12.65 -32.80
N LEU A 113 -0.62 13.79 -32.09
CA LEU A 113 0.25 13.97 -30.94
C LEU A 113 -0.14 13.02 -29.80
N SER A 114 -1.42 12.93 -29.44
CA SER A 114 -1.87 12.04 -28.36
C SER A 114 -1.59 10.56 -28.66
N THR A 115 -1.75 10.13 -29.92
CA THR A 115 -1.41 8.76 -30.35
C THR A 115 0.08 8.47 -30.20
N MET A 116 0.95 9.42 -30.60
CA MET A 116 2.40 9.28 -30.43
C MET A 116 2.78 9.22 -28.94
N LEU A 117 2.21 10.09 -28.10
CA LEU A 117 2.46 10.12 -26.66
C LEU A 117 2.06 8.80 -25.98
N ARG A 118 0.93 8.21 -26.40
CA ARG A 118 0.44 6.91 -25.90
C ARG A 118 1.44 5.77 -26.17
N GLY A 119 2.17 5.84 -27.30
CA GLY A 119 3.25 4.91 -27.60
C GLY A 119 4.55 5.23 -26.84
N LEU A 120 4.93 6.51 -26.81
CA LEU A 120 6.19 6.96 -26.20
C LEU A 120 6.26 6.69 -24.68
N LYS A 121 5.13 6.68 -23.97
CA LYS A 121 5.09 6.40 -22.52
C LYS A 121 5.70 5.04 -22.14
N TYR A 122 5.68 4.08 -23.06
CA TYR A 122 6.29 2.76 -22.87
C TYR A 122 7.82 2.73 -23.04
N TYR A 123 8.43 3.83 -23.51
CA TYR A 123 9.88 3.90 -23.78
C TYR A 123 10.62 4.88 -22.88
N THR A 124 9.94 5.90 -22.35
CA THR A 124 10.56 6.88 -21.45
C THR A 124 9.51 7.56 -20.58
N SER A 125 9.87 7.89 -19.34
CA SER A 125 9.08 8.77 -18.47
C SER A 125 9.44 10.25 -18.62
N ASN A 126 10.43 10.57 -19.47
CA ASN A 126 10.94 11.92 -19.66
C ASN A 126 10.34 12.59 -20.90
N ILE A 127 9.00 12.68 -20.94
CA ILE A 127 8.27 13.25 -22.08
C ILE A 127 7.79 14.65 -21.73
N THR A 128 8.02 15.60 -22.63
CA THR A 128 7.43 16.95 -22.59
C THR A 128 6.60 17.13 -23.86
N ALA A 129 5.30 17.35 -23.69
CA ALA A 129 4.39 17.64 -24.80
C ALA A 129 4.13 19.15 -24.88
N ILE A 130 4.42 19.76 -26.03
CA ILE A 130 4.05 21.13 -26.36
C ILE A 130 2.85 21.04 -27.30
N VAL A 131 1.69 21.45 -26.80
CA VAL A 131 0.40 21.27 -27.47
C VAL A 131 -0.09 22.61 -28.00
N THR A 132 -0.51 22.65 -29.26
CA THR A 132 -1.17 23.84 -29.81
C THR A 132 -2.53 24.04 -29.17
N VAL A 133 -2.87 25.30 -28.91
CA VAL A 133 -4.16 25.75 -28.36
C VAL A 133 -4.86 26.69 -29.34
N ALA A 134 -4.59 26.51 -30.63
CA ALA A 134 -5.16 27.32 -31.71
C ALA A 134 -6.50 26.78 -32.21
N ASP A 135 -6.96 25.64 -31.70
CA ASP A 135 -8.18 24.98 -32.16
C ASP A 135 -9.41 25.89 -31.91
N ASP A 136 -10.32 25.93 -32.87
CA ASP A 136 -11.52 26.77 -32.87
C ASP A 136 -12.80 25.96 -33.15
N GLY A 137 -12.68 24.63 -33.28
CA GLY A 137 -13.80 23.74 -33.60
C GLY A 137 -14.40 22.98 -32.41
N GLY A 138 -15.68 22.59 -32.56
CA GLY A 138 -16.42 21.69 -31.67
C GLY A 138 -16.61 22.24 -30.25
N GLY A 139 -16.85 21.36 -29.29
CA GLY A 139 -17.11 21.76 -27.89
C GLY A 139 -15.96 22.50 -27.21
N SER A 140 -14.73 22.41 -27.74
CA SER A 140 -13.59 23.23 -27.29
C SER A 140 -13.65 24.66 -27.83
N GLY A 141 -14.19 24.85 -29.04
CA GLY A 141 -14.54 26.15 -29.59
C GLY A 141 -15.67 26.80 -28.80
N ASP A 142 -16.74 26.05 -28.51
CA ASP A 142 -17.89 26.54 -27.72
C ASP A 142 -17.44 27.04 -26.32
N LEU A 143 -16.64 26.23 -25.60
CA LEU A 143 -16.08 26.63 -24.30
C LEU A 143 -15.16 27.86 -24.40
N ARG A 144 -14.43 28.00 -25.49
CA ARG A 144 -13.57 29.17 -25.74
C ARG A 144 -14.40 30.43 -25.96
N GLU A 145 -15.49 30.34 -26.72
CA GLU A 145 -16.41 31.46 -26.95
C GLU A 145 -17.18 31.84 -25.68
N ASP A 146 -17.71 30.86 -24.95
CA ASP A 146 -18.55 31.07 -23.77
C ASP A 146 -17.75 31.55 -22.55
N LEU A 147 -16.55 30.99 -22.33
CA LEU A 147 -15.76 31.22 -21.12
C LEU A 147 -14.53 32.10 -21.35
N GLY A 148 -14.22 32.46 -22.60
CA GLY A 148 -13.03 33.24 -22.96
C GLY A 148 -11.71 32.54 -22.63
N MET A 149 -11.72 31.21 -22.48
CA MET A 149 -10.56 30.39 -22.13
C MET A 149 -9.87 29.79 -23.36
N LEU A 150 -8.65 29.29 -23.19
CA LEU A 150 -7.99 28.50 -24.23
C LEU A 150 -8.74 27.17 -24.48
N PRO A 151 -8.80 26.68 -25.73
CA PRO A 151 -9.50 25.45 -26.08
C PRO A 151 -8.83 24.25 -25.38
N PRO A 152 -9.56 23.48 -24.55
CA PRO A 152 -8.96 22.43 -23.73
C PRO A 152 -8.78 21.08 -24.47
N GLY A 153 -9.39 20.89 -25.64
CA GLY A 153 -9.53 19.59 -26.30
C GLY A 153 -8.23 18.83 -26.54
N ASP A 154 -7.26 19.46 -27.21
CA ASP A 154 -5.99 18.82 -27.54
C ASP A 154 -5.14 18.51 -26.31
N ILE A 155 -5.16 19.40 -25.30
CA ILE A 155 -4.48 19.18 -24.03
C ILE A 155 -5.11 17.99 -23.29
N ARG A 156 -6.44 17.92 -23.26
CA ARG A 156 -7.19 16.81 -22.65
C ARG A 156 -6.78 15.47 -23.25
N ASN A 157 -6.73 15.39 -24.59
CA ASN A 157 -6.33 14.17 -25.29
C ASN A 157 -4.88 13.75 -24.98
N CYS A 158 -3.97 14.73 -24.85
CA CYS A 158 -2.57 14.46 -24.48
C CYS A 158 -2.42 13.99 -23.02
N ILE A 159 -3.20 14.55 -22.10
CA ILE A 159 -3.23 14.11 -20.69
C ILE A 159 -3.74 12.67 -20.59
N LEU A 160 -4.84 12.36 -21.30
CA LEU A 160 -5.39 11.01 -21.36
C LEU A 160 -4.37 10.00 -21.87
N ALA A 161 -3.67 10.33 -22.96
CA ALA A 161 -2.66 9.46 -23.54
C ALA A 161 -1.49 9.13 -22.58
N LEU A 162 -1.10 10.08 -21.72
CA LEU A 162 0.00 9.92 -20.76
C LEU A 162 -0.45 9.38 -19.39
N ALA A 163 -1.75 9.21 -19.15
CA ALA A 163 -2.25 8.69 -17.88
C ALA A 163 -1.91 7.19 -17.70
N ASP A 164 -1.54 6.82 -16.46
CA ASP A 164 -1.31 5.43 -16.05
C ASP A 164 -2.64 4.64 -15.95
N THR A 165 -3.74 5.34 -15.70
CA THR A 165 -5.11 4.78 -15.55
C THR A 165 -5.98 5.20 -16.72
N GLU A 166 -5.57 4.82 -17.92
CA GLU A 166 -6.22 5.24 -19.17
C GLU A 166 -7.73 4.94 -19.19
N PRO A 167 -8.25 3.74 -18.84
CA PRO A 167 -9.70 3.47 -18.91
C PRO A 167 -10.53 4.31 -17.92
N LEU A 168 -10.08 4.45 -16.68
CA LEU A 168 -10.79 5.22 -15.66
C LEU A 168 -10.77 6.72 -15.97
N MET A 169 -9.63 7.21 -16.48
CA MET A 169 -9.49 8.62 -16.85
C MET A 169 -10.26 8.93 -18.12
N GLU A 170 -10.32 7.98 -19.05
CA GLU A 170 -11.10 8.03 -20.28
C GLU A 170 -12.59 8.18 -19.97
N ASP A 171 -13.14 7.34 -19.09
CA ASP A 171 -14.54 7.43 -18.64
C ASP A 171 -14.90 8.77 -17.97
N LEU A 172 -13.93 9.47 -17.38
CA LEU A 172 -14.16 10.70 -16.63
C LEU A 172 -14.02 11.95 -17.50
N LEU A 173 -13.12 11.92 -18.49
CA LEU A 173 -12.76 13.10 -19.30
C LEU A 173 -13.27 13.05 -20.74
N GLN A 174 -13.65 11.88 -21.29
CA GLN A 174 -14.31 11.80 -22.60
C GLN A 174 -15.80 12.10 -22.49
#